data_AF-A0A7K3MTE2-F1
#
_entry.id   AF-A0A7K3MTE2-F1
#
_cell.length_a   1.000
_cell.length_b   1.000
_cell.length_c   1.000
_cell.angle_alpha   90.00
_cell.angle_beta   90.00
_cell.angle_gamma   90.00
#
_symmetry.space_group_name_H-M   'P 1'
#
loop_
_entity.id
_entity.type
_entity.pdbx_description
1 polymer ?
#
loop_
_entity_poly.entity_id
_entity_poly.type
_entity_poly.pdbx_seq_one_letter_code
_entity_poly.pdbx_strand_id
1 'polypeptide(L)'
;MESILGARFLSDKTNIRLQVYDDNSISPKSLVFDSYKNRIKSKNSNARTSILSMVFNNKNWVLVFSEPSEKAFFFSAKVMIITIGGIIISFLLFALSFSLLITKYRASIIAEQMNESLKKNYKKLVSSKEKLKNTNQQLQKAKIKAEESDQLKSAFLANMSHEIRTPMNGIMGFAKLLKEENLTSEEQRNYIKIIEKSGTRLFNIINDIIDISKIEAGQMNVSLSTTNVDEQMLYIQTFFRPETQDKGIQLVLKSQSDQEETIIRTDREKLYAILINLTRWVQLFKVKNIG
;
A
#
# COMPACT_ATOMS: atom_id res chain seq x y z
N MET A 1 98.56 37.84 56.96
CA MET A 1 98.66 37.92 55.49
C MET A 1 97.65 36.95 54.92
N GLU A 2 96.55 37.50 54.40
CA GLU A 2 95.48 36.73 53.75
C GLU A 2 96.02 36.06 52.48
N SER A 3 95.98 34.73 52.44
CA SER A 3 96.40 33.96 51.28
C SER A 3 95.22 33.77 50.32
N ILE A 4 95.14 34.68 49.35
CA ILE A 4 94.85 34.64 47.88
C ILE A 4 94.26 33.35 47.24
N LEU A 5 93.67 32.40 47.97
CA LEU A 5 93.00 31.21 47.41
C LEU A 5 91.62 30.93 48.03
N GLY A 6 91.21 31.66 49.07
CA GLY A 6 89.90 31.49 49.70
C GLY A 6 88.90 32.55 49.25
N ALA A 7 88.14 32.31 48.18
CA ALA A 7 86.82 32.96 47.95
C ALA A 7 86.10 32.59 46.64
N ARG A 8 86.68 31.81 45.70
CA ARG A 8 86.09 31.69 44.35
C ARG A 8 85.76 30.30 43.81
N PHE A 9 85.89 29.22 44.58
CA PHE A 9 85.65 27.86 44.07
C PHE A 9 84.62 26.99 44.82
N LEU A 10 83.85 27.54 45.76
CA LEU A 10 82.73 26.79 46.35
C LEU A 10 81.43 27.59 46.18
N SER A 11 80.78 27.31 45.06
CA SER A 11 79.42 27.73 44.74
C SER A 11 78.43 27.27 45.82
N ASP A 12 77.53 28.16 46.23
CA ASP A 12 76.47 27.99 47.24
C ASP A 12 75.36 26.98 46.83
N LYS A 13 75.66 26.07 45.91
CA LYS A 13 74.75 25.02 45.39
C LYS A 13 75.25 23.59 45.61
N THR A 14 76.49 23.38 46.05
CA THR A 14 76.99 22.04 46.35
C THR A 14 76.82 21.74 47.84
N ASN A 15 75.95 20.79 48.18
CA ASN A 15 75.79 20.24 49.54
C ASN A 15 76.99 19.36 49.97
N ILE A 16 78.18 19.61 49.42
CA ILE A 16 79.39 18.87 49.73
C ILE A 16 80.06 19.52 50.94
N ARG A 17 80.13 18.78 52.04
CA ARG A 17 80.88 19.18 53.24
C ARG A 17 82.32 18.67 53.14
N LEU A 18 83.28 19.57 53.34
CA LEU A 18 84.72 19.28 53.35
C LEU A 18 85.27 19.43 54.77
N GLN A 19 85.99 18.41 55.23
CA GLN A 19 86.74 18.42 56.48
C GLN A 19 88.23 18.14 56.20
N VAL A 20 89.14 18.85 56.87
CA VAL A 20 90.60 18.71 56.70
C VAL A 20 91.25 18.42 58.04
N TYR A 21 92.10 17.40 58.08
CA TYR A 21 92.83 16.94 59.26
C TYR A 21 94.35 17.02 59.05
N ASP A 22 95.13 17.38 60.07
CA ASP A 22 96.59 17.58 60.02
C ASP A 22 97.44 16.40 60.53
N ASP A 23 96.80 15.25 60.75
CA ASP A 23 97.44 13.97 61.01
C ASP A 23 96.78 12.85 60.19
N ASN A 24 97.26 11.62 60.36
CA ASN A 24 96.68 10.44 59.72
C ASN A 24 95.37 9.95 60.37
N SER A 25 94.82 10.67 61.36
CA SER A 25 93.65 10.25 62.11
C SER A 25 92.46 11.18 61.86
N ILE A 26 91.29 10.61 61.61
CA ILE A 26 90.05 11.39 61.51
C ILE A 26 89.54 11.57 62.95
N SER A 27 90.16 12.50 63.70
CA SER A 27 89.84 12.78 65.09
C SER A 27 89.47 14.25 65.31
N PRO A 28 88.66 14.59 66.34
CA PRO A 28 88.36 15.99 66.65
C PRO A 28 89.60 16.83 67.02
N LYS A 29 90.68 16.20 67.48
CA LYS A 29 91.91 16.87 67.90
C LYS A 29 92.79 17.29 66.73
N SER A 30 92.70 16.59 65.60
CA SER A 30 93.45 16.86 64.37
C SER A 30 92.66 17.61 63.31
N LEU A 31 91.40 17.97 63.59
CA LEU A 31 90.56 18.72 62.66
C LEU A 31 91.02 20.18 62.58
N VAL A 32 91.54 20.58 61.42
CA VAL A 32 91.99 21.96 61.16
C VAL A 32 90.92 22.78 60.46
N PHE A 33 90.07 22.15 59.64
CA PHE A 33 89.04 22.86 58.88
C PHE A 33 87.77 22.02 58.70
N ASP A 34 86.60 22.67 58.80
CA ASP A 34 85.29 22.07 58.49
C ASP A 34 84.39 23.12 57.84
N SER A 35 84.03 22.90 56.57
CA SER A 35 83.22 23.85 55.80
C SER A 35 81.78 24.02 56.33
N TYR A 36 81.34 23.15 57.24
CA TYR A 36 79.99 23.17 57.84
C TYR A 36 79.96 23.54 59.32
N LYS A 37 81.08 23.99 59.92
CA LYS A 37 81.21 24.27 61.36
C LYS A 37 80.12 25.20 61.94
N ASN A 38 79.49 26.04 61.11
CA ASN A 38 78.40 26.96 61.48
C ASN A 38 77.05 26.70 60.80
N ARG A 39 76.87 25.61 60.03
CA ARG A 39 75.55 25.23 59.50
C ARG A 39 74.90 24.24 60.47
N ILE A 40 73.65 24.53 60.83
CA ILE A 40 72.82 23.79 61.80
C ILE A 40 73.02 22.27 61.64
N LYS A 41 73.36 21.58 62.73
CA LYS A 41 73.63 20.13 62.78
C LYS A 41 72.44 19.33 62.22
N SER A 42 72.46 19.03 60.93
CA SER A 42 71.61 17.98 60.35
C SER A 42 72.19 16.63 60.76
N LYS A 43 71.55 16.01 61.75
CA LYS A 43 71.81 14.64 62.20
C LYS A 43 71.19 13.69 61.17
N ASN A 44 71.86 13.48 60.03
CA ASN A 44 71.47 12.43 59.09
C ASN A 44 72.70 11.60 58.74
N SER A 45 72.65 10.32 59.13
CA SER A 45 73.80 9.42 59.22
C SER A 45 74.18 8.72 57.90
N ASN A 46 73.56 9.07 56.78
CA ASN A 46 73.82 8.44 55.49
C ASN A 46 74.28 9.49 54.50
N ALA A 47 75.54 9.93 54.65
CA ALA A 47 76.23 10.74 53.66
C ALA A 47 77.18 9.85 52.85
N ARG A 48 77.26 10.04 51.54
CA ARG A 48 78.34 9.43 50.76
C ARG A 48 79.62 10.18 51.09
N THR A 49 80.65 9.46 51.53
CA THR A 49 81.92 10.05 51.95
C THR A 49 83.04 9.60 51.02
N SER A 50 83.93 10.53 50.66
CA SER A 50 85.16 10.27 49.92
C SER A 50 86.34 10.85 50.71
N ILE A 51 87.39 10.04 50.90
CA ILE A 51 88.56 10.40 51.71
C ILE A 51 89.80 10.47 50.79
N LEU A 52 90.59 11.53 50.92
CA LEU A 52 91.85 11.73 50.21
C LEU A 52 92.97 12.02 51.20
N SER A 53 94.10 11.33 51.07
CA SER A 53 95.29 11.55 51.90
C SER A 53 96.45 12.08 51.05
N MET A 54 97.17 13.08 51.53
CA MET A 54 98.33 13.67 50.82
C MET A 54 99.44 14.10 51.78
N VAL A 55 100.69 14.13 51.30
CA VAL A 55 101.84 14.66 52.04
C VAL A 55 102.18 16.06 51.52
N PHE A 56 102.19 17.07 52.39
CA PHE A 56 102.54 18.44 52.05
C PHE A 56 103.33 19.09 53.19
N ASN A 57 104.47 19.71 52.86
CA ASN A 57 105.40 20.34 53.81
C ASN A 57 105.88 19.39 54.92
N ASN A 58 106.31 18.18 54.55
CA ASN A 58 106.70 17.09 55.46
C ASN A 58 105.62 16.68 56.51
N LYS A 59 104.35 17.00 56.26
CA LYS A 59 103.20 16.56 57.09
C LYS A 59 102.16 15.84 56.25
N ASN A 60 101.44 14.93 56.88
CA ASN A 60 100.33 14.22 56.25
C ASN A 60 99.02 14.99 56.49
N TRP A 61 98.18 15.03 55.47
CA TRP A 61 96.89 15.69 55.49
C TRP A 61 95.80 14.73 55.01
N VAL A 62 94.64 14.76 55.65
CA VAL A 62 93.46 13.97 55.25
C VAL A 62 92.30 14.91 54.95
N LEU A 63 91.71 14.78 53.76
CA LEU A 63 90.55 15.54 53.31
C LEU A 63 89.35 14.60 53.20
N VAL A 64 88.21 14.96 53.80
CA VAL A 64 86.97 14.18 53.77
C VAL A 64 85.86 15.00 53.13
N PHE A 65 85.29 14.50 52.03
CA PHE A 65 84.16 15.09 51.32
C PHE A 65 82.89 14.29 51.62
N SER A 66 81.77 14.95 51.93
CA SER A 66 80.49 14.28 52.25
C SER A 66 79.28 14.95 51.61
N GLU A 67 78.38 14.17 50.99
CA GLU A 67 77.17 14.67 50.30
C GLU A 67 75.87 13.98 50.82
N PRO A 68 74.78 14.73 51.09
CA PRO A 68 73.50 14.18 51.54
C PRO A 68 72.65 13.63 50.37
N SER A 69 72.18 12.38 50.48
CA SER A 69 71.29 11.77 49.49
C SER A 69 69.80 11.98 49.85
N GLU A 70 69.17 13.05 49.38
CA GLU A 70 67.72 13.24 49.59
C GLU A 70 66.87 12.63 48.44
N LYS A 71 66.24 11.49 48.80
CA LYS A 71 64.91 10.96 48.44
C LYS A 71 64.48 10.86 46.95
N ALA A 72 64.16 9.63 46.56
CA ALA A 72 63.53 9.26 45.30
C ALA A 72 62.17 9.96 45.08
N PHE A 73 62.06 10.54 43.89
CA PHE A 73 60.92 11.17 43.25
C PHE A 73 59.72 10.18 43.14
N PHE A 74 58.47 10.66 43.37
CA PHE A 74 57.15 10.11 42.93
C PHE A 74 55.99 9.72 43.89
N PHE A 75 55.92 10.08 45.18
CA PHE A 75 54.68 9.77 45.96
C PHE A 75 54.27 10.83 47.01
N SER A 76 53.75 11.99 46.59
CA SER A 76 53.04 12.89 47.52
C SER A 76 51.52 12.67 47.45
N ALA A 77 50.84 12.68 48.60
CA ALA A 77 49.39 12.40 48.70
C ALA A 77 48.54 13.33 47.82
N LYS A 78 48.96 14.60 47.64
CA LYS A 78 48.25 15.58 46.79
C LYS A 78 48.24 15.18 45.32
N VAL A 79 49.36 14.66 44.80
CA VAL A 79 49.46 14.21 43.40
C VAL A 79 48.56 13.00 43.16
N MET A 80 48.50 12.07 44.12
CA MET A 80 47.66 10.88 44.02
C MET A 80 46.14 11.19 44.00
N ILE A 81 45.68 12.18 44.78
CA ILE A 81 44.27 12.58 44.79
C ILE A 81 43.86 13.18 43.43
N ILE A 82 44.72 14.03 42.85
CA ILE A 82 44.45 14.67 41.56
C ILE A 82 44.40 13.64 40.43
N THR A 83 45.31 12.67 40.42
CA THR A 83 45.32 11.62 39.39
C THR A 83 44.09 10.71 39.49
N ILE A 84 43.70 10.29 40.70
CA ILE A 84 42.50 9.47 40.91
C ILE A 84 41.24 10.23 40.48
N GLY A 85 41.10 11.50 40.89
CA GLY A 85 39.96 12.33 40.50
C GLY A 85 39.86 12.51 38.98
N GLY A 86 41.00 12.75 38.30
CA GLY A 86 41.07 12.84 36.85
C GLY A 86 40.63 11.54 36.16
N ILE A 87 41.10 10.38 36.63
CA ILE A 87 40.71 9.06 36.09
C ILE A 87 39.20 8.84 36.22
N ILE A 88 38.62 9.16 37.38
CA ILE A 88 37.18 9.00 37.61
C ILE A 88 36.37 9.89 36.66
N ILE A 89 36.76 11.16 36.51
CA ILE A 89 36.07 12.09 35.59
C ILE A 89 36.20 11.62 34.15
N SER A 90 37.40 11.20 33.72
CA SER A 90 37.62 10.66 32.37
C SER A 90 36.77 9.41 32.12
N PHE A 91 36.66 8.52 33.11
CA PHE A 91 35.82 7.33 33.01
C PHE A 91 34.32 7.69 32.91
N LEU A 92 33.84 8.65 33.70
CA LEU A 92 32.45 9.12 33.63
C LEU A 92 32.12 9.76 32.27
N LEU A 93 33.02 10.61 31.75
CA LEU A 93 32.87 11.23 30.43
C LEU A 93 32.88 10.18 29.32
N PHE A 94 33.75 9.18 29.42
CA PHE A 94 33.78 8.05 28.49
C PHE A 94 32.48 7.26 28.54
N ALA A 95 31.99 6.91 29.73
CA ALA A 95 30.74 6.18 29.92
C ALA A 95 29.53 6.95 29.36
N LEU A 96 29.49 8.27 29.58
CA LEU A 96 28.45 9.15 29.03
C LEU A 96 28.50 9.18 27.49
N SER A 97 29.69 9.41 26.92
CA SER A 97 29.89 9.41 25.46
C SER A 97 29.49 8.08 24.83
N PHE A 98 29.90 6.97 25.46
CA PHE A 98 29.57 5.62 25.02
C PHE A 98 28.07 5.33 25.11
N SER A 99 27.41 5.73 26.20
CA SER A 99 25.95 5.62 26.38
C SER A 99 25.17 6.39 25.30
N LEU A 100 25.61 7.61 24.96
CA LEU A 100 25.01 8.41 23.89
C LEU A 100 25.18 7.76 22.51
N LEU A 101 26.36 7.19 22.22
CA LEU A 101 26.60 6.45 20.98
C LEU A 101 25.65 5.26 20.83
N ILE A 102 25.49 4.45 21.88
CA ILE A 102 24.57 3.31 21.89
C ILE A 102 23.13 3.77 21.67
N THR A 103 22.71 4.84 22.35
CA THR A 103 21.34 5.37 22.23
C THR A 103 21.07 5.88 20.82
N LYS A 104 22.01 6.63 20.22
CA LYS A 104 21.92 7.09 18.83
C LYS A 104 21.82 5.94 17.85
N TYR A 105 22.64 4.90 18.03
CA TYR A 105 22.62 3.72 17.17
C TYR A 105 21.30 2.93 17.27
N ARG A 106 20.75 2.78 18.49
CA ARG A 106 19.42 2.16 18.67
C ARG A 106 18.32 2.98 18.02
N ALA A 107 18.36 4.31 18.17
CA ALA A 107 17.39 5.21 17.57
C ALA A 107 17.39 5.12 16.03
N SER A 108 18.56 5.02 15.39
CA SER A 108 18.63 4.88 13.92
C SER A 108 18.01 3.58 13.42
N ILE A 109 18.25 2.46 14.11
CA ILE A 109 17.67 1.16 13.73
C ILE A 109 16.13 1.19 13.86
N ILE A 110 15.62 1.74 14.97
CA ILE A 110 14.16 1.83 15.18
C ILE A 110 13.52 2.74 14.13
N ALA A 111 14.15 3.87 13.80
CA ALA A 111 13.66 4.78 12.77
C ALA A 111 13.60 4.10 11.38
N GLU A 112 14.62 3.31 11.04
CA GLU A 112 14.65 2.55 9.79
C GLU A 112 13.55 1.48 9.74
N GLN A 113 13.38 0.70 10.80
CA GLN A 113 12.31 -0.29 10.91
C GLN A 113 10.93 0.36 10.83
N MET A 114 10.73 1.50 11.49
CA MET A 114 9.46 2.22 11.46
C MET A 114 9.16 2.74 10.05
N ASN A 115 10.15 3.29 9.35
CA ASN A 115 10.01 3.73 7.96
C ASN A 115 9.64 2.57 7.02
N GLU A 116 10.29 1.41 7.15
CA GLU A 116 9.95 0.23 6.35
C GLU A 116 8.54 -0.29 6.65
N SER A 117 8.15 -0.33 7.93
CA SER A 117 6.79 -0.71 8.33
C SER A 117 5.73 0.25 7.78
N LEU A 118 6.02 1.56 7.80
CA LEU A 118 5.14 2.61 7.30
C LEU A 118 4.99 2.51 5.78
N LYS A 119 6.10 2.28 5.06
CA LYS A 119 6.10 2.02 3.61
C LYS A 119 5.27 0.78 3.25
N LYS A 120 5.41 -0.31 4.01
CA LYS A 120 4.63 -1.54 3.83
C LYS A 120 3.13 -1.30 4.06
N ASN A 121 2.78 -0.59 5.13
CA ASN A 121 1.40 -0.28 5.46
C ASN A 121 0.78 0.68 4.44
N TYR A 122 1.53 1.69 4.00
CA TYR A 122 1.10 2.59 2.93
C TYR A 122 0.80 1.83 1.63
N LYS A 123 1.70 0.93 1.21
CA LYS A 123 1.47 0.08 0.02
C LYS A 123 0.22 -0.78 0.16
N LYS A 124 0.00 -1.41 1.33
CA LYS A 124 -1.23 -2.17 1.61
C LYS A 124 -2.47 -1.29 1.53
N LEU A 125 -2.45 -0.11 2.14
CA LEU A 125 -3.57 0.83 2.17
C LEU A 125 -3.94 1.30 0.76
N VAL A 126 -2.96 1.66 -0.06
CA VAL A 126 -3.16 2.02 -1.47
C VAL A 126 -3.79 0.86 -2.24
N SER A 127 -3.24 -0.35 -2.11
CA SER A 127 -3.80 -1.54 -2.79
C SER A 127 -5.23 -1.87 -2.33
N SER A 128 -5.54 -1.68 -1.05
CA SER A 128 -6.88 -1.90 -0.51
C SER A 128 -7.86 -0.85 -1.03
N LYS A 129 -7.43 0.42 -1.12
CA LYS A 129 -8.23 1.51 -1.67
C LYS A 129 -8.55 1.28 -3.14
N GLU A 130 -7.58 0.80 -3.92
CA GLU A 130 -7.77 0.47 -5.33
C GLU A 130 -8.75 -0.70 -5.52
N LYS A 131 -8.60 -1.78 -4.74
CA LYS A 131 -9.56 -2.90 -4.73
C LYS A 131 -10.97 -2.42 -4.39
N LEU A 132 -11.13 -1.64 -3.32
CA LEU A 132 -12.44 -1.08 -2.92
C LEU A 132 -13.05 -0.22 -4.03
N LYS A 133 -12.25 0.62 -4.69
CA LYS A 133 -12.72 1.44 -5.82
C LYS A 133 -13.23 0.56 -6.96
N ASN A 134 -12.47 -0.46 -7.34
CA ASN A 134 -12.86 -1.37 -8.42
C ASN A 134 -14.13 -2.16 -8.06
N THR A 135 -14.22 -2.68 -6.83
CA THR A 135 -15.42 -3.37 -6.34
C THR A 135 -16.64 -2.45 -6.33
N ASN A 136 -16.50 -1.20 -5.85
CA ASN A 136 -17.60 -0.23 -5.87
C ASN A 136 -18.06 0.09 -7.31
N GLN A 137 -17.13 0.22 -8.25
CA GLN A 137 -17.49 0.43 -9.66
C GLN A 137 -18.24 -0.78 -10.24
N GLN A 138 -17.83 -2.00 -9.92
CA GLN A 138 -18.53 -3.21 -10.35
C GLN A 138 -19.92 -3.32 -9.71
N LEU A 139 -20.02 -3.03 -8.41
CA LEU A 139 -21.29 -3.00 -7.69
C LEU A 139 -22.24 -1.95 -8.27
N GLN A 140 -21.75 -0.75 -8.59
CA GLN A 140 -22.56 0.30 -9.20
C GLN A 140 -23.06 -0.13 -10.59
N LYS A 141 -22.20 -0.73 -11.42
CA LYS A 141 -22.62 -1.27 -12.73
C LYS A 141 -23.66 -2.37 -12.61
N ALA A 142 -23.46 -3.31 -11.67
CA ALA A 142 -24.41 -4.38 -11.42
C ALA A 142 -25.75 -3.85 -10.91
N LYS A 143 -25.72 -2.84 -10.02
CA LYS A 143 -26.91 -2.16 -9.53
C LYS A 143 -27.69 -1.50 -10.65
N ILE A 144 -27.04 -0.70 -11.49
CA ILE A 144 -27.70 -0.03 -12.63
C ILE A 144 -28.36 -1.07 -13.54
N LYS A 145 -27.65 -2.15 -13.89
CA LYS A 145 -28.19 -3.23 -14.71
C LYS A 145 -29.41 -3.91 -14.08
N ALA A 146 -29.40 -4.10 -12.75
CA ALA A 146 -30.55 -4.66 -12.03
C ALA A 146 -31.75 -3.70 -12.03
N GLU A 147 -31.51 -2.41 -11.76
CA GLU A 147 -32.55 -1.37 -11.78
C GLU A 147 -33.17 -1.22 -13.18
N GLU A 148 -32.36 -1.23 -14.24
CA GLU A 148 -32.83 -1.25 -15.63
C GLU A 148 -33.70 -2.48 -15.91
N SER A 149 -33.25 -3.67 -15.49
CA SER A 149 -34.02 -4.90 -15.66
C SER A 149 -35.37 -4.87 -14.94
N ASP A 150 -35.41 -4.35 -13.72
CA ASP A 150 -36.65 -4.25 -12.93
C ASP A 150 -37.61 -3.22 -13.53
N GLN A 151 -37.08 -2.09 -14.04
CA GLN A 151 -37.87 -1.10 -14.74
C GLN A 151 -38.47 -1.66 -16.03
N LEU A 152 -37.68 -2.40 -16.82
CA LEU A 152 -38.15 -3.06 -18.04
C LEU A 152 -39.23 -4.10 -17.74
N LYS A 153 -39.06 -4.92 -16.70
CA LYS A 153 -40.09 -5.88 -16.26
C LYS A 153 -41.38 -5.17 -15.84
N SER A 154 -41.26 -4.09 -15.07
CA SER A 154 -42.42 -3.31 -14.63
C SER A 154 -43.17 -2.70 -15.81
N ALA A 155 -42.44 -2.12 -16.76
CA ALA A 155 -43.02 -1.57 -18.00
C ALA A 155 -43.67 -2.68 -18.85
N PHE A 156 -43.03 -3.84 -18.97
CA PHE A 156 -43.59 -5.00 -19.67
C PHE A 156 -44.92 -5.44 -19.04
N LEU A 157 -44.98 -5.64 -17.72
CA LEU A 157 -46.21 -6.05 -17.02
C LEU A 157 -47.33 -5.01 -17.14
N ALA A 158 -46.99 -3.72 -17.07
CA ALA A 158 -47.96 -2.64 -17.27
C ALA A 158 -48.54 -2.68 -18.69
N ASN A 159 -47.67 -2.85 -19.70
CA ASN A 159 -48.08 -2.95 -21.11
C ASN A 159 -48.96 -4.19 -21.35
N MET A 160 -48.57 -5.35 -20.82
CA MET A 160 -49.37 -6.57 -20.93
C MET A 160 -50.74 -6.42 -20.26
N SER A 161 -50.79 -5.78 -19.10
CA SER A 161 -52.07 -5.51 -18.41
C SER A 161 -53.00 -4.66 -19.27
N HIS A 162 -52.47 -3.65 -19.98
CA HIS A 162 -53.25 -2.80 -20.88
C HIS A 162 -53.70 -3.54 -22.14
N GLU A 163 -52.80 -4.30 -22.77
CA GLU A 163 -53.08 -5.11 -23.95
C GLU A 163 -54.09 -6.22 -23.65
N ILE A 164 -54.13 -6.78 -22.44
CA ILE A 164 -55.14 -7.76 -22.01
C ILE A 164 -56.49 -7.08 -21.75
N ARG A 165 -56.49 -5.91 -21.09
CA ARG A 165 -57.73 -5.21 -20.70
C ARG A 165 -58.57 -4.80 -21.92
N THR A 166 -57.93 -4.38 -23.00
CA THR A 166 -58.62 -3.91 -24.22
C THR A 166 -59.51 -4.99 -24.87
N PRO A 167 -59.00 -6.16 -25.29
CA PRO A 167 -59.83 -7.23 -25.86
C PRO A 167 -60.80 -7.81 -24.83
N MET A 168 -60.41 -7.91 -23.55
CA MET A 168 -61.32 -8.37 -22.49
C MET A 168 -62.54 -7.44 -22.36
N ASN A 169 -62.33 -6.12 -22.36
CA ASN A 169 -63.40 -5.13 -22.34
C ASN A 169 -64.28 -5.21 -23.60
N GLY A 170 -63.69 -5.50 -24.77
CA GLY A 170 -64.44 -5.80 -25.99
C GLY A 170 -65.36 -7.01 -25.81
N ILE A 171 -64.82 -8.14 -25.35
CA ILE A 171 -65.60 -9.36 -25.10
C ILE A 171 -66.76 -9.07 -24.13
N MET A 172 -66.47 -8.48 -22.97
CA MET A 172 -67.48 -8.23 -21.94
C MET A 172 -68.52 -7.19 -22.37
N GLY A 173 -68.09 -6.12 -23.04
CA GLY A 173 -68.96 -5.06 -23.53
C GLY A 173 -69.95 -5.58 -24.57
N PHE A 174 -69.47 -6.24 -25.62
CA PHE A 174 -70.34 -6.78 -26.66
C PHE A 174 -71.17 -7.98 -26.17
N ALA A 175 -70.66 -8.79 -25.24
CA ALA A 175 -71.46 -9.82 -24.58
C ALA A 175 -72.60 -9.24 -23.73
N LYS A 176 -72.42 -8.04 -23.17
CA LYS A 176 -73.49 -7.32 -22.46
C LYS A 176 -74.52 -6.78 -23.45
N LEU A 177 -74.08 -6.18 -24.56
CA LEU A 177 -74.98 -5.67 -25.61
C LEU A 177 -75.83 -6.80 -26.20
N LEU A 178 -75.29 -8.01 -26.37
CA LEU A 178 -76.04 -9.19 -26.82
C LEU A 178 -77.22 -9.60 -25.91
N LYS A 179 -77.30 -9.06 -24.69
CA LYS A 179 -78.42 -9.32 -23.76
C LYS A 179 -79.57 -8.31 -23.91
N GLU A 180 -79.40 -7.27 -24.70
CA GLU A 180 -80.45 -6.26 -24.91
C GLU A 180 -81.61 -6.84 -25.73
N GLU A 181 -82.83 -6.45 -25.35
CA GLU A 181 -84.04 -6.85 -26.07
C GLU A 181 -84.16 -6.03 -27.37
N ASN A 182 -84.72 -6.62 -28.43
CA ASN A 182 -84.94 -6.01 -29.76
C ASN A 182 -83.71 -5.84 -30.66
N LEU A 183 -82.65 -6.63 -30.49
CA LEU A 183 -81.54 -6.68 -31.45
C LEU A 183 -81.97 -7.28 -32.79
N THR A 184 -81.56 -6.64 -33.89
CA THR A 184 -81.66 -7.24 -35.22
C THR A 184 -80.68 -8.41 -35.36
N SER A 185 -80.99 -9.36 -36.25
CA SER A 185 -80.07 -10.48 -36.53
C SER A 185 -78.72 -10.02 -37.08
N GLU A 186 -78.66 -8.85 -37.71
CA GLU A 186 -77.41 -8.28 -38.22
C GLU A 186 -76.53 -7.72 -37.10
N GLU A 187 -77.11 -6.96 -36.17
CA GLU A 187 -76.39 -6.46 -34.97
C GLU A 187 -75.84 -7.60 -34.13
N GLN A 188 -76.66 -8.64 -33.91
CA GLN A 188 -76.25 -9.83 -33.16
C GLN A 188 -75.02 -10.50 -33.80
N ARG A 189 -75.03 -10.70 -35.13
CA ARG A 189 -73.89 -11.26 -35.86
C ARG A 189 -72.65 -10.36 -35.77
N ASN A 190 -72.82 -9.04 -35.84
CA ASN A 190 -71.71 -8.10 -35.74
C ASN A 190 -71.08 -8.12 -34.34
N TYR A 191 -71.88 -8.17 -33.28
CA TYR A 191 -71.39 -8.26 -31.90
C TYR A 191 -70.65 -9.58 -31.65
N ILE A 192 -71.19 -10.71 -32.12
CA ILE A 192 -70.50 -12.02 -32.06
C ILE A 192 -69.14 -11.94 -32.76
N LYS A 193 -69.08 -11.36 -33.97
CA LYS A 193 -67.83 -11.19 -34.72
C LYS A 193 -66.79 -10.36 -33.94
N ILE A 194 -67.21 -9.33 -33.22
CA ILE A 194 -66.30 -8.51 -32.40
C ILE A 194 -65.81 -9.30 -31.18
N ILE A 195 -66.67 -10.10 -30.55
CA ILE A 195 -66.29 -10.98 -29.44
C ILE A 195 -65.24 -12.00 -29.91
N GLU A 196 -65.46 -12.67 -31.04
CA GLU A 196 -64.52 -13.65 -31.61
C GLU A 196 -63.16 -13.02 -31.95
N LYS A 197 -63.19 -11.84 -32.58
CA LYS A 197 -61.97 -11.09 -32.90
C LYS A 197 -61.21 -10.69 -31.62
N SER A 198 -61.93 -10.26 -30.59
CA SER A 198 -61.35 -9.87 -29.31
C SER A 198 -60.78 -11.08 -28.56
N GLY A 199 -61.48 -12.22 -28.57
CA GLY A 199 -61.00 -13.50 -28.01
C GLY A 199 -59.74 -14.00 -28.69
N THR A 200 -59.71 -13.96 -30.03
CA THR A 200 -58.52 -14.31 -30.82
C THR A 200 -57.32 -13.43 -30.45
N ARG A 201 -57.55 -12.10 -30.32
CA ARG A 201 -56.48 -11.17 -29.92
C ARG A 201 -55.96 -11.47 -28.51
N LEU A 202 -56.86 -11.73 -27.55
CA LEU A 202 -56.47 -12.07 -26.19
C LEU A 202 -55.67 -13.37 -26.13
N PHE A 203 -56.09 -14.40 -26.86
CA PHE A 203 -55.37 -15.67 -26.94
C PHE A 203 -53.94 -15.49 -27.47
N ASN A 204 -53.76 -14.68 -28.51
CA ASN A 204 -52.44 -14.37 -29.05
C ASN A 204 -51.54 -13.66 -28.01
N ILE A 205 -52.08 -12.67 -27.29
CA ILE A 205 -51.32 -11.97 -26.23
C ILE A 205 -50.87 -12.96 -25.13
N ILE A 206 -51.74 -13.88 -24.74
CA ILE A 206 -51.39 -14.90 -23.73
C ILE A 206 -50.26 -15.81 -24.24
N ASN A 207 -50.34 -16.26 -25.49
CA ASN A 207 -49.27 -17.08 -26.08
C ASN A 207 -47.95 -16.32 -26.18
N ASP A 208 -47.98 -15.04 -26.57
CA ASP A 208 -46.79 -14.20 -26.62
C ASP A 208 -46.13 -14.08 -25.23
N ILE A 209 -46.92 -13.92 -24.16
CA ILE A 209 -46.42 -13.89 -22.77
C ILE A 209 -45.78 -15.24 -22.39
N ILE A 210 -46.42 -16.36 -22.75
CA ILE A 210 -45.90 -17.70 -22.46
C ILE A 210 -44.57 -17.93 -23.18
N ASP A 211 -44.47 -17.53 -24.45
CA ASP A 211 -43.26 -17.69 -25.24
C ASP A 211 -42.11 -16.83 -24.73
N ILE A 212 -42.38 -15.57 -24.34
CA ILE A 212 -41.40 -14.72 -23.66
C ILE A 212 -40.94 -15.36 -22.35
N SER A 213 -41.86 -15.90 -21.55
CA SER A 213 -41.52 -16.56 -20.28
C SER A 213 -40.62 -17.78 -20.49
N LYS A 214 -40.88 -18.58 -21.53
CA LYS A 214 -40.02 -19.71 -21.91
C LYS A 214 -38.63 -19.26 -22.35
N ILE A 215 -38.53 -18.14 -23.07
CA ILE A 215 -37.24 -17.56 -23.47
C ILE A 215 -36.45 -17.11 -22.23
N GLU A 216 -37.07 -16.35 -21.32
CA GLU A 216 -36.41 -15.87 -20.11
C GLU A 216 -35.94 -17.00 -19.19
N ALA A 217 -36.71 -18.08 -19.10
CA ALA A 217 -36.34 -19.27 -18.33
C ALA A 217 -35.30 -20.17 -19.04
N GLY A 218 -34.90 -19.86 -20.27
CA GLY A 218 -34.03 -20.73 -21.07
C GLY A 218 -34.68 -22.06 -21.47
N GLN A 219 -36.01 -22.13 -21.46
CA GLN A 219 -36.82 -23.33 -21.73
C GLN A 219 -37.37 -23.37 -23.16
N MET A 220 -37.07 -22.38 -23.99
CA MET A 220 -37.48 -22.39 -25.39
C MET A 220 -36.61 -23.36 -26.20
N ASN A 221 -37.19 -24.51 -26.54
CA ASN A 221 -36.54 -25.47 -27.44
C ASN A 221 -36.61 -24.98 -28.90
N VAL A 222 -35.55 -25.26 -29.64
CA VAL A 222 -35.45 -25.02 -31.09
C VAL A 222 -35.46 -26.38 -31.79
N SER A 223 -36.43 -26.58 -32.69
CA SER A 223 -36.58 -27.83 -33.43
C SER A 223 -36.04 -27.66 -34.84
N LEU A 224 -34.77 -28.03 -35.05
CA LEU A 224 -34.13 -27.91 -36.35
C LEU A 224 -34.67 -28.95 -37.35
N SER A 225 -35.10 -28.47 -38.51
CA SER A 225 -35.52 -29.27 -39.66
C SER A 225 -35.01 -28.66 -40.97
N THR A 226 -34.96 -29.47 -42.02
CA THR A 226 -34.70 -28.98 -43.39
C THR A 226 -35.93 -28.21 -43.86
N THR A 227 -35.76 -26.93 -44.18
CA THR A 227 -36.86 -26.02 -44.54
C THR A 227 -36.55 -25.35 -45.88
N ASN A 228 -37.49 -25.44 -46.82
CA ASN A 228 -37.48 -24.64 -48.05
C ASN A 228 -38.04 -23.25 -47.73
N VAL A 229 -37.19 -22.23 -47.87
CA VAL A 229 -37.53 -20.83 -47.55
C VAL A 229 -38.44 -20.23 -48.62
N ASP A 230 -38.26 -20.61 -49.88
CA ASP A 230 -39.06 -20.10 -51.00
C ASP A 230 -40.53 -20.51 -50.85
N GLU A 231 -40.79 -21.76 -50.45
CA GLU A 231 -42.14 -22.27 -50.12
C GLU A 231 -42.78 -21.45 -48.99
N GLN A 232 -42.04 -21.18 -47.91
CA GLN A 232 -42.54 -20.38 -46.80
C GLN A 232 -42.84 -18.93 -47.21
N MET A 233 -41.96 -18.30 -47.98
CA MET A 233 -42.13 -16.93 -48.44
C MET A 233 -43.35 -16.80 -49.37
N LEU A 234 -43.55 -17.77 -50.27
CA LEU A 234 -44.71 -17.83 -51.15
C LEU A 234 -46.02 -18.01 -50.37
N TYR A 235 -46.00 -18.86 -49.34
CA TYR A 235 -47.14 -19.04 -48.45
C TYR A 235 -47.50 -17.74 -47.72
N ILE A 236 -46.50 -17.03 -47.18
CA ILE A 236 -46.69 -15.75 -46.51
C ILE A 236 -47.23 -14.69 -47.48
N GLN A 237 -46.70 -14.62 -48.71
CA GLN A 237 -47.19 -13.67 -49.71
C GLN A 237 -48.67 -13.94 -50.05
N THR A 238 -49.02 -15.21 -50.26
CA THR A 238 -50.41 -15.62 -50.53
C THR A 238 -51.34 -15.26 -49.37
N PHE A 239 -50.90 -15.53 -48.14
CA PHE A 239 -51.66 -15.25 -46.92
C PHE A 239 -51.97 -13.76 -46.75
N PHE A 240 -50.99 -12.88 -46.99
CA PHE A 240 -51.18 -11.43 -46.83
C PHE A 240 -51.73 -10.73 -48.08
N ARG A 241 -51.91 -11.44 -49.21
CA ARG A 241 -52.37 -10.83 -50.46
C ARG A 241 -53.73 -10.12 -50.33
N PRO A 242 -54.77 -10.70 -49.70
CA PRO A 242 -56.06 -10.02 -49.56
C PRO A 242 -55.93 -8.72 -48.76
N GLU A 243 -55.27 -8.78 -47.59
CA GLU A 243 -55.11 -7.62 -46.71
C GLU A 243 -54.26 -6.51 -47.35
N THR A 244 -53.23 -6.87 -48.11
CA THR A 244 -52.36 -5.91 -48.79
C THR A 244 -53.05 -5.27 -50.00
N GLN A 245 -53.88 -6.02 -50.74
CA GLN A 245 -54.70 -5.48 -51.83
C GLN A 245 -55.74 -4.47 -51.31
N ASP A 246 -56.44 -4.79 -50.22
CA ASP A 246 -57.43 -3.88 -49.60
C ASP A 246 -56.79 -2.57 -49.15
N LYS A 247 -55.52 -2.60 -48.76
CA LYS A 247 -54.73 -1.43 -48.32
C LYS A 247 -53.95 -0.75 -49.45
N GLY A 248 -54.06 -1.22 -50.70
CA GLY A 248 -53.29 -0.69 -51.83
C GLY A 248 -51.77 -0.89 -51.73
N ILE A 249 -51.32 -1.86 -50.93
CA ILE A 249 -49.90 -2.18 -50.71
C ILE A 249 -49.50 -3.31 -51.67
N GLN A 250 -48.42 -3.11 -52.42
CA GLN A 250 -47.85 -4.18 -53.25
C GLN A 250 -46.78 -4.96 -52.46
N LEU A 251 -46.99 -6.27 -52.27
CA LEU A 251 -46.03 -7.19 -51.68
C LEU A 251 -45.32 -8.00 -52.78
N VAL A 252 -44.06 -7.68 -53.06
CA VAL A 252 -43.26 -8.30 -54.11
C VAL A 252 -42.20 -9.21 -53.49
N LEU A 253 -42.23 -10.49 -53.84
CA LEU A 253 -41.11 -11.40 -53.59
C LEU A 253 -40.09 -11.25 -54.73
N LYS A 254 -38.85 -10.91 -54.38
CA LYS A 254 -37.71 -10.91 -55.31
C LYS A 254 -36.77 -12.03 -54.89
N SER A 255 -36.77 -13.13 -55.62
CA SER A 255 -35.72 -14.15 -55.50
C SER A 255 -34.61 -13.83 -56.50
N GLN A 256 -33.35 -14.09 -56.11
CA GLN A 256 -32.20 -14.01 -57.03
C GLN A 256 -31.91 -15.36 -57.71
N SER A 257 -32.54 -16.44 -57.29
CA SER A 257 -32.27 -17.78 -57.80
C SER A 257 -33.34 -18.16 -58.83
N ASP A 258 -32.99 -18.10 -60.11
CA ASP A 258 -33.82 -18.64 -61.20
C ASP A 258 -33.66 -20.17 -61.35
N GLN A 259 -32.85 -20.86 -60.52
CA GLN A 259 -32.46 -22.25 -60.78
C GLN A 259 -32.40 -23.23 -59.59
N GLU A 260 -32.30 -22.80 -58.32
CA GLU A 260 -32.27 -23.73 -57.17
C GLU A 260 -33.09 -23.23 -55.97
N GLU A 261 -33.84 -24.15 -55.34
CA GLU A 261 -34.61 -23.91 -54.11
C GLU A 261 -33.69 -23.54 -52.93
N THR A 262 -34.07 -22.50 -52.19
CA THR A 262 -33.35 -22.05 -50.99
C THR A 262 -33.69 -22.94 -49.81
N ILE A 263 -32.90 -24.00 -49.61
CA ILE A 263 -33.08 -24.96 -48.51
C ILE A 263 -32.07 -24.69 -47.39
N ILE A 264 -32.57 -24.48 -46.17
CA ILE A 264 -31.75 -24.25 -44.98
C ILE A 264 -32.13 -25.19 -43.82
N ARG A 265 -31.22 -25.41 -42.87
CA ARG A 265 -31.51 -26.16 -41.64
C ARG A 265 -31.84 -25.19 -40.51
N THR A 266 -33.11 -25.12 -40.13
CA THR A 266 -33.64 -24.13 -39.17
C THR A 266 -34.89 -24.64 -38.48
N ASP A 267 -35.46 -23.89 -37.54
CA ASP A 267 -36.79 -24.16 -37.00
C ASP A 267 -37.86 -23.54 -37.90
N ARG A 268 -38.58 -24.41 -38.63
CA ARG A 268 -39.60 -24.03 -39.62
C ARG A 268 -40.66 -23.10 -39.02
N GLU A 269 -41.15 -23.41 -37.83
CA GLU A 269 -42.26 -22.68 -37.18
C GLU A 269 -41.78 -21.33 -36.64
N LYS A 270 -40.60 -21.29 -36.01
CA LYS A 270 -40.03 -20.02 -35.51
C LYS A 270 -39.66 -19.08 -36.66
N LEU A 271 -39.10 -19.61 -37.74
CA LEU A 271 -38.79 -18.81 -38.94
C LEU A 271 -40.09 -18.22 -39.52
N TYR A 272 -41.13 -19.04 -39.67
CA TYR A 272 -42.44 -18.58 -40.14
C TYR A 272 -43.00 -17.46 -39.24
N ALA A 273 -42.95 -17.63 -37.92
CA ALA A 273 -43.41 -16.61 -36.96
C ALA A 273 -42.64 -15.29 -37.10
N ILE A 274 -41.31 -15.34 -37.28
CA ILE A 274 -40.48 -14.14 -37.52
C ILE A 274 -40.91 -13.44 -38.80
N LEU A 275 -41.04 -14.17 -39.91
CA LEU A 275 -41.39 -13.60 -41.22
C LEU A 275 -42.80 -13.00 -41.23
N ILE A 276 -43.77 -13.67 -40.60
CA ILE A 276 -45.13 -13.16 -40.38
C ILE A 276 -45.10 -11.83 -39.60
N ASN A 277 -44.34 -11.78 -38.51
CA ASN A 277 -44.26 -10.59 -37.67
C ASN A 277 -43.61 -9.41 -38.41
N LEU A 278 -42.51 -9.64 -39.13
CA LEU A 278 -41.87 -8.61 -39.95
C LEU A 278 -42.79 -8.07 -41.05
N THR A 279 -43.52 -8.96 -41.74
CA THR A 279 -44.47 -8.56 -42.79
C THR A 279 -45.58 -7.68 -42.23
N ARG A 280 -46.12 -8.05 -41.06
CA ARG A 280 -47.16 -7.27 -40.36
C ARG A 280 -46.66 -5.89 -39.95
N TRP A 281 -45.41 -5.78 -39.47
CA TRP A 281 -44.80 -4.49 -39.12
C TRP A 281 -44.70 -3.54 -40.31
N VAL A 282 -44.25 -4.03 -41.47
CA VAL A 282 -44.11 -3.21 -42.69
C VAL A 282 -45.47 -2.64 -43.12
N GLN A 283 -46.54 -3.41 -43.03
CA GLN A 283 -47.89 -2.94 -43.35
C GLN A 283 -48.36 -1.83 -42.40
N LEU A 284 -48.12 -1.97 -41.09
CA LEU A 284 -48.49 -0.95 -40.10
C LEU A 284 -47.74 0.37 -40.31
N PHE A 285 -46.44 0.31 -40.64
CA PHE A 285 -45.64 1.51 -40.91
C PHE A 285 -46.08 2.24 -42.18
N LYS A 286 -46.39 1.52 -43.27
CA LYS A 286 -46.86 2.17 -44.51
C LYS A 286 -48.22 2.84 -44.34
N VAL A 287 -49.16 2.23 -43.63
CA VAL A 287 -50.49 2.83 -43.39
C VAL A 287 -50.39 4.12 -42.57
N LYS A 288 -49.47 4.21 -41.61
CA LYS A 288 -49.25 5.43 -40.80
C LYS A 288 -48.62 6.60 -41.56
N ASN A 289 -47.94 6.36 -42.68
CA ASN A 289 -47.25 7.40 -43.47
C ASN A 289 -48.09 7.90 -44.68
N ILE A 290 -49.31 7.39 -44.85
CA ILE A 290 -50.23 7.80 -45.93
C ILE A 290 -51.37 8.69 -45.38
N GLY A 291 -51.32 9.05 -44.09
CA GLY A 291 -52.26 9.96 -43.43
C GLY A 291 -51.63 11.30 -43.06
#